data_AF-A0A523BXV9-F1
#
_entry.id   AF-A0A523BXV9-F1
#
_cell.length_a   1.000
_cell.length_b   1.000
_cell.length_c   1.000
_cell.angle_alpha   90.00
_cell.angle_beta   90.00
_cell.angle_gamma   90.00
#
_symmetry.space_group_name_H-M   'P 1'
#
loop_
_entity.id
_entity.type
_entity.pdbx_description
1 polymer ?
#
loop_
_entity_poly.entity_id
_entity_poly.type
_entity_poly.pdbx_seq_one_letter_code
_entity_poly.pdbx_strand_id
1 'polypeptide(L)'
;MKEILDAKGWRLCRTIGASPLAPDFYLAGGTGLALQLRHRRSLDLDFFAGRPAERIATAAIIRTIQRLFGPAVTIELSQADQVTWNIGGTMVTFMAYPFPLLEPLVPGERISRNLAGLSLASPGEIALMKAYSLGRRATFRDYVDLYFLLQRQIVTLQYILEAAPRKFVIGGERVFSPRLFLEQLTYTRDLDDRNAALELVLGKSVTASTVEEFLRTQVRGFLESRVLERG
;
A
#
# COMPACT_ATOMS: atom_id res chain seq x y z
N MET A 1 17.89 6.48 3.96
CA MET A 1 17.39 5.11 3.69
C MET A 1 17.29 4.24 4.94
N LYS A 2 18.21 4.34 5.90
CA LYS A 2 18.12 3.62 7.21
C LYS A 2 16.90 3.99 8.06
N GLU A 3 16.19 5.06 7.69
CA GLU A 3 15.03 5.55 8.44
C GLU A 3 13.74 4.81 8.09
N ILE A 4 13.56 4.38 6.83
CA ILE A 4 12.29 3.78 6.36
C ILE A 4 12.13 2.34 6.86
N LEU A 5 13.14 1.52 6.56
CA LEU A 5 13.28 0.16 7.03
C LEU A 5 14.51 0.06 7.95
N ASP A 6 14.40 -0.78 8.96
CA ASP A 6 15.55 -1.18 9.77
C ASP A 6 16.49 -2.11 8.97
N ALA A 7 17.63 -2.48 9.56
CA ALA A 7 18.60 -3.35 8.90
C ALA A 7 18.04 -4.73 8.53
N LYS A 8 17.06 -5.24 9.31
CA LYS A 8 16.42 -6.52 9.07
C LYS A 8 15.51 -6.45 7.84
N GLY A 9 14.64 -5.44 7.75
CA GLY A 9 13.78 -5.21 6.60
C GLY A 9 14.57 -5.09 5.30
N TRP A 10 15.68 -4.35 5.30
CA TRP A 10 16.57 -4.28 4.12
C TRP A 10 17.20 -5.63 3.76
N ARG A 11 17.54 -6.47 4.73
CA ARG A 11 18.04 -7.83 4.48
C ARG A 11 16.95 -8.72 3.89
N LEU A 12 15.72 -8.65 4.42
CA LEU A 12 14.58 -9.40 3.92
C LEU A 12 14.28 -9.05 2.45
N CYS A 13 14.25 -7.76 2.10
CA CYS A 13 14.06 -7.33 0.72
C CYS A 13 15.13 -7.91 -0.22
N ARG A 14 16.42 -7.88 0.17
CA ARG A 14 17.50 -8.47 -0.62
C ARG A 14 17.33 -9.97 -0.81
N THR A 15 17.03 -10.69 0.27
CA THR A 15 16.87 -12.15 0.22
C THR A 15 15.68 -12.55 -0.64
N ILE A 16 14.55 -11.85 -0.52
CA ILE A 16 13.35 -12.12 -1.32
C ILE A 16 13.59 -11.71 -2.79
N GLY A 17 14.24 -10.59 -3.05
CA GLY A 17 14.58 -10.12 -4.40
C GLY A 17 15.50 -11.06 -5.18
N ALA A 18 16.33 -11.83 -4.48
CA ALA A 18 17.16 -12.88 -5.07
C ALA A 18 16.46 -14.26 -5.16
N SER A 19 15.18 -14.35 -4.80
CA SER A 19 14.45 -15.62 -4.71
C SER A 19 13.54 -15.87 -5.92
N PRO A 20 13.10 -17.13 -6.13
CA PRO A 20 12.10 -17.45 -7.15
C PRO A 20 10.72 -16.78 -6.95
N LEU A 21 10.45 -16.20 -5.77
CA LEU A 21 9.19 -15.47 -5.52
C LEU A 21 9.21 -14.06 -6.12
N ALA A 22 10.39 -13.47 -6.32
CA ALA A 22 10.54 -12.09 -6.78
C ALA A 22 9.79 -11.76 -8.10
N PRO A 23 9.82 -12.59 -9.16
CA PRO A 23 9.11 -12.27 -10.40
C PRO A 23 7.58 -12.41 -10.30
N ASP A 24 7.08 -13.17 -9.33
CA ASP A 24 5.64 -13.45 -9.19
C ASP A 24 4.92 -12.42 -8.32
N PHE A 25 5.66 -11.55 -7.61
CA PHE A 25 5.11 -10.62 -6.64
C PHE A 25 5.74 -9.22 -6.77
N TYR A 26 4.98 -8.20 -6.36
CA TYR A 26 5.48 -6.84 -6.21
C TYR A 26 5.22 -6.33 -4.79
N LEU A 27 6.15 -5.52 -4.28
CA LEU A 27 6.03 -4.87 -2.97
C LEU A 27 5.13 -3.63 -3.10
N ALA A 28 4.10 -3.54 -2.28
CA ALA A 28 3.17 -2.41 -2.26
C ALA A 28 2.86 -1.98 -0.83
N GLY A 29 1.62 -1.50 -0.61
CA GLY A 29 1.16 -1.07 0.70
C GLY A 29 1.96 0.08 1.28
N GLY A 30 2.00 0.15 2.60
CA GLY A 30 2.65 1.23 3.33
C GLY A 30 4.16 1.30 3.08
N THR A 31 4.83 0.15 3.04
CA THR A 31 6.27 0.09 2.88
C THR A 31 6.71 0.34 1.46
N GLY A 32 6.00 -0.18 0.46
CA GLY A 32 6.25 0.14 -0.95
C GLY A 32 6.17 1.64 -1.20
N LEU A 33 5.20 2.34 -0.59
CA LEU A 33 5.09 3.79 -0.70
C LEU A 33 6.18 4.52 0.06
N ALA A 34 6.43 4.13 1.31
CA ALA A 34 7.42 4.77 2.17
C ALA A 34 8.84 4.71 1.59
N LEU A 35 9.20 3.62 0.91
CA LEU A 35 10.49 3.48 0.23
C LEU A 35 10.66 4.50 -0.92
N GLN A 36 9.57 4.85 -1.59
CA GLN A 36 9.54 5.75 -2.74
C GLN A 36 9.45 7.23 -2.30
N LEU A 37 8.56 7.54 -1.37
CA LEU A 37 8.24 8.91 -0.96
C LEU A 37 9.08 9.39 0.23
N ARG A 38 9.64 8.46 1.01
CA ARG A 38 10.39 8.74 2.25
C ARG A 38 9.63 9.64 3.23
N HIS A 39 8.31 9.47 3.31
CA HIS A 39 7.43 10.31 4.12
C HIS A 39 7.15 9.74 5.52
N ARG A 40 7.36 8.44 5.72
CA ARG A 40 7.25 7.78 7.03
C ARG A 40 8.07 6.50 7.12
N ARG A 41 8.27 6.00 8.32
CA ARG A 41 8.79 4.65 8.60
C ARG A 41 7.70 3.61 8.33
N SER A 42 8.11 2.42 7.90
CA SER A 42 7.18 1.30 7.67
C SER A 42 7.96 0.00 7.71
N LEU A 43 7.53 -0.94 8.56
CA LEU A 43 8.32 -2.14 8.88
C LEU A 43 7.78 -3.41 8.21
N ASP A 44 6.48 -3.48 7.93
CA ASP A 44 5.83 -4.66 7.36
C ASP A 44 6.06 -4.74 5.84
N LEU A 45 6.32 -5.93 5.30
CA LEU A 45 6.53 -6.13 3.86
C LEU A 45 5.33 -6.84 3.24
N ASP A 46 4.54 -6.13 2.45
CA ASP A 46 3.37 -6.67 1.76
C ASP A 46 3.65 -6.89 0.28
N PHE A 47 3.75 -8.16 -0.11
CA PHE A 47 3.97 -8.63 -1.47
C PHE A 47 2.65 -9.08 -2.10
N PHE A 48 2.25 -8.40 -3.16
CA PHE A 48 1.01 -8.67 -3.90
C PHE A 48 1.33 -9.46 -5.17
N ALA A 49 0.50 -10.45 -5.49
CA ALA A 49 0.66 -11.24 -6.71
C ALA A 49 0.67 -10.34 -7.96
N GLY A 50 1.66 -10.54 -8.84
CA GLY A 50 1.84 -9.75 -10.06
C GLY A 50 0.77 -9.98 -11.13
N ARG A 51 -0.04 -11.03 -10.99
CA ARG A 51 -1.19 -11.32 -11.85
C ARG A 51 -2.48 -11.35 -11.02
N PRO A 52 -3.62 -10.89 -11.57
CA PRO A 52 -4.91 -10.97 -10.90
C PRO A 52 -5.22 -12.40 -10.45
N ALA A 53 -5.43 -12.57 -9.15
CA ALA A 53 -5.77 -13.85 -8.55
C ALA A 53 -6.55 -13.64 -7.25
N GLU A 54 -7.44 -14.58 -6.95
CA GLU A 54 -8.15 -14.64 -5.66
C GLU A 54 -7.45 -15.56 -4.65
N ARG A 55 -6.47 -16.35 -5.09
CA ARG A 55 -5.75 -17.32 -4.26
C ARG A 55 -4.26 -17.28 -4.58
N ILE A 56 -3.46 -17.68 -3.60
CA ILE A 56 -2.01 -17.83 -3.74
C ILE A 56 -1.59 -19.31 -3.69
N ALA A 57 -0.43 -19.62 -4.25
CA ALA A 57 0.18 -20.93 -4.15
C ALA A 57 0.85 -21.14 -2.78
N THR A 58 0.06 -21.12 -1.69
CA THR A 58 0.54 -21.11 -0.29
C THR A 58 1.63 -22.15 -0.01
N ALA A 59 1.44 -23.39 -0.47
CA ALA A 59 2.43 -24.45 -0.26
C ALA A 59 3.78 -24.17 -0.94
N ALA A 60 3.79 -23.56 -2.12
CA ALA A 60 5.02 -23.19 -2.84
C ALA A 60 5.74 -22.02 -2.15
N ILE A 61 4.97 -21.05 -1.64
CA ILE A 61 5.51 -19.91 -0.90
C ILE A 61 6.11 -20.39 0.42
N ILE A 62 5.40 -21.22 1.20
CA ILE A 62 5.92 -21.83 2.45
C ILE A 62 7.25 -22.55 2.20
N ARG A 63 7.31 -23.44 1.20
CA ARG A 63 8.55 -24.17 0.88
C ARG A 63 9.71 -23.23 0.54
N THR A 64 9.43 -22.10 -0.11
CA THR A 64 10.46 -21.15 -0.50
C THR A 64 10.92 -20.32 0.71
N ILE A 65 10.00 -19.82 1.51
CA ILE A 65 10.30 -19.06 2.74
C ILE A 65 11.10 -19.91 3.73
N GLN A 66 10.70 -21.15 3.98
CA GLN A 66 11.46 -22.07 4.85
C GLN A 66 12.86 -22.37 4.32
N ARG A 67 13.06 -22.42 3.00
CA ARG A 67 14.39 -22.60 2.39
C ARG A 67 15.27 -21.37 2.59
N LEU A 68 14.70 -20.17 2.49
CA LEU A 68 15.43 -18.90 2.59
C LEU A 68 15.80 -18.54 4.04
N PHE A 69 14.91 -18.83 4.99
CA PHE A 69 15.00 -18.34 6.37
C PHE A 69 15.05 -19.44 7.43
N GLY A 70 15.01 -20.71 7.00
CA GLY A 70 14.98 -21.87 7.87
C GLY A 70 13.56 -22.29 8.28
N PRO A 71 13.38 -23.52 8.77
CA PRO A 71 12.07 -24.06 9.13
C PRO A 71 11.46 -23.42 10.39
N ALA A 72 12.25 -22.68 11.17
CA ALA A 72 11.83 -22.07 12.43
C ALA A 72 11.08 -20.73 12.27
N VAL A 73 10.84 -20.25 11.03
CA VAL A 73 10.02 -19.05 10.80
C VAL A 73 8.56 -19.31 11.10
N THR A 74 7.94 -18.41 11.86
CA THR A 74 6.56 -18.56 12.31
C THR A 74 5.59 -18.03 11.26
N ILE A 75 4.57 -18.82 10.95
CA ILE A 75 3.39 -18.37 10.19
C ILE A 75 2.43 -17.74 11.19
N GLU A 76 2.10 -16.46 11.01
CA GLU A 76 1.13 -15.72 11.82
C GLU A 76 -0.29 -15.86 11.26
N LEU A 77 -0.40 -15.99 9.93
CA LEU A 77 -1.67 -16.13 9.23
C LEU A 77 -1.50 -16.99 7.98
N SER A 78 -2.45 -17.88 7.73
CA SER A 78 -2.52 -18.66 6.50
C SER A 78 -3.97 -18.81 6.06
N GLN A 79 -4.32 -18.11 4.98
CA GLN A 79 -5.62 -18.13 4.33
C GLN A 79 -5.43 -18.49 2.84
N ALA A 80 -6.53 -18.64 2.11
CA ALA A 80 -6.50 -19.03 0.71
C ALA A 80 -5.88 -17.94 -0.19
N ASP A 81 -6.09 -16.69 0.18
CA ASP A 81 -5.68 -15.48 -0.51
C ASP A 81 -4.42 -14.85 0.08
N GLN A 82 -4.01 -15.19 1.30
CA GLN A 82 -2.81 -14.61 1.90
C GLN A 82 -2.11 -15.52 2.89
N VAL A 83 -0.82 -15.27 3.08
CA VAL A 83 -0.01 -15.91 4.12
C VAL A 83 1.00 -14.91 4.66
N THR A 84 1.05 -14.80 5.98
CA THR A 84 1.91 -13.85 6.70
C THR A 84 2.88 -14.61 7.59
N TRP A 85 4.15 -14.25 7.52
CA TRP A 85 5.20 -14.73 8.40
C TRP A 85 5.69 -13.62 9.32
N ASN A 86 6.08 -14.00 10.52
CA ASN A 86 6.94 -13.20 11.37
C ASN A 86 8.39 -13.69 11.22
N ILE A 87 9.22 -12.91 10.54
CA ILE A 87 10.61 -13.23 10.29
C ILE A 87 11.49 -12.28 11.12
N GLY A 88 11.82 -12.70 12.34
CA GLY A 88 12.70 -11.94 13.23
C GLY A 88 12.11 -10.62 13.72
N GLY A 89 10.78 -10.56 13.87
CA GLY A 89 10.00 -9.39 14.29
C GLY A 89 9.43 -8.56 13.13
N THR A 90 9.72 -8.91 11.88
CA THR A 90 9.15 -8.25 10.70
C THR A 90 8.03 -9.11 10.12
N MET A 91 6.86 -8.51 9.93
CA MET A 91 5.77 -9.15 9.22
C MET A 91 6.05 -9.13 7.72
N VAL A 92 5.99 -10.30 7.08
CA VAL A 92 6.13 -10.47 5.64
C VAL A 92 4.90 -11.19 5.13
N THR A 93 4.09 -10.51 4.33
CA THR A 93 2.85 -11.05 3.78
C THR A 93 2.99 -11.25 2.28
N PHE A 94 2.56 -12.41 1.81
CA PHE A 94 2.31 -12.67 0.38
C PHE A 94 0.81 -12.83 0.20
N MET A 95 0.22 -12.05 -0.69
CA MET A 95 -1.23 -12.04 -0.89
C MET A 95 -1.63 -12.01 -2.36
N ALA A 96 -2.77 -12.63 -2.64
CA ALA A 96 -3.49 -12.56 -3.88
C ALA A 96 -4.08 -11.15 -4.00
N TYR A 97 -4.28 -10.72 -5.24
CA TYR A 97 -4.93 -9.46 -5.51
C TYR A 97 -5.77 -9.62 -6.78
N PRO A 98 -7.11 -9.62 -6.69
CA PRO A 98 -7.96 -9.93 -7.84
C PRO A 98 -8.15 -8.73 -8.78
N PHE A 99 -7.22 -7.77 -8.76
CA PHE A 99 -7.31 -6.54 -9.55
C PHE A 99 -6.07 -6.35 -10.43
N PRO A 100 -6.23 -6.00 -11.71
CA PRO A 100 -5.10 -5.72 -12.59
C PRO A 100 -4.37 -4.45 -12.17
N LEU A 101 -3.07 -4.38 -12.43
CA LEU A 101 -2.30 -3.14 -12.34
C LEU A 101 -2.81 -2.14 -13.38
N LEU A 102 -2.99 -0.87 -13.00
CA LEU A 102 -3.30 0.21 -13.96
C LEU A 102 -2.05 1.04 -14.29
N GLU A 103 -1.13 1.14 -13.34
CA GLU A 103 0.14 1.83 -13.49
C GLU A 103 1.30 0.82 -13.58
N PRO A 104 2.40 1.17 -14.26
CA PRO A 104 3.57 0.30 -14.36
C PRO A 104 4.24 0.11 -13.00
N LEU A 105 4.82 -1.07 -12.79
CA LEU A 105 5.66 -1.32 -11.62
C LEU A 105 6.98 -0.55 -11.72
N VAL A 106 7.53 -0.19 -10.57
CA VAL A 106 8.82 0.48 -10.43
C VAL A 106 9.89 -0.56 -10.10
N PRO A 107 10.92 -0.73 -10.94
CA PRO A 107 12.05 -1.60 -10.63
C PRO A 107 12.76 -1.14 -9.34
N GLY A 108 12.93 -2.04 -8.38
CA GLY A 108 13.42 -1.73 -7.05
C GLY A 108 14.83 -1.14 -7.03
N GLU A 109 15.69 -1.56 -7.94
CA GLU A 109 17.05 -1.04 -8.10
C GLU A 109 17.10 0.47 -8.43
N ARG A 110 16.01 1.04 -9.00
CA ARG A 110 15.89 2.49 -9.20
C ARG A 110 15.73 3.26 -7.89
N ILE A 111 15.26 2.60 -6.84
CA ILE A 111 15.03 3.19 -5.51
C ILE A 111 16.23 2.90 -4.60
N SER A 112 16.71 1.65 -4.60
CA SER A 112 17.82 1.19 -3.76
C SER A 112 18.40 -0.11 -4.30
N ARG A 113 19.73 -0.26 -4.27
CA ARG A 113 20.40 -1.54 -4.61
C ARG A 113 19.94 -2.71 -3.73
N ASN A 114 19.43 -2.44 -2.52
CA ASN A 114 18.89 -3.48 -1.64
C ASN A 114 17.52 -4.02 -2.09
N LEU A 115 16.90 -3.43 -3.11
CA LEU A 115 15.64 -3.88 -3.70
C LEU A 115 15.85 -4.51 -5.08
N ALA A 116 17.09 -4.80 -5.48
CA ALA A 116 17.37 -5.44 -6.76
C ALA A 116 16.60 -6.77 -6.88
N GLY A 117 15.98 -6.98 -8.04
CA GLY A 117 15.12 -8.14 -8.32
C GLY A 117 13.66 -7.98 -7.86
N LEU A 118 13.35 -7.01 -7.00
CA LEU A 118 11.98 -6.71 -6.61
C LEU A 118 11.36 -5.66 -7.53
N SER A 119 10.07 -5.83 -7.81
CA SER A 119 9.23 -4.78 -8.36
C SER A 119 8.39 -4.13 -7.27
N LEU A 120 8.11 -2.83 -7.38
CA LEU A 120 7.24 -2.10 -6.47
C LEU A 120 6.02 -1.55 -7.22
N ALA A 121 4.86 -1.52 -6.56
CA ALA A 121 3.74 -0.74 -7.07
C ALA A 121 4.14 0.74 -7.15
N SER A 122 3.80 1.42 -8.24
CA SER A 122 4.07 2.85 -8.36
C SER A 122 3.27 3.64 -7.30
N PRO A 123 3.66 4.89 -6.98
CA PRO A 123 2.88 5.71 -6.06
C PRO A 123 1.43 5.91 -6.51
N GLY A 124 1.19 6.01 -7.83
CA GLY A 124 -0.15 6.09 -8.39
C GLY A 124 -0.96 4.81 -8.19
N GLU A 125 -0.34 3.65 -8.43
CA GLU A 125 -0.96 2.35 -8.17
C GLU A 125 -1.33 2.20 -6.68
N ILE A 126 -0.41 2.56 -5.79
CA ILE A 126 -0.63 2.50 -4.34
C ILE A 126 -1.73 3.46 -3.92
N ALA A 127 -1.85 4.65 -4.54
CA ALA A 127 -2.96 5.57 -4.26
C ALA A 127 -4.33 4.91 -4.52
N LEU A 128 -4.47 4.17 -5.63
CA LEU A 128 -5.69 3.41 -5.92
C LEU A 128 -5.92 2.30 -4.91
N MET A 129 -4.88 1.56 -4.55
CA MET A 129 -4.97 0.49 -3.54
C MET A 129 -5.42 1.05 -2.18
N LYS A 130 -4.89 2.21 -1.76
CA LYS A 130 -5.29 2.90 -0.53
C LYS A 130 -6.74 3.35 -0.57
N ALA A 131 -7.18 3.92 -1.69
CA ALA A 131 -8.58 4.32 -1.88
C ALA A 131 -9.53 3.12 -1.71
N TYR A 132 -9.17 1.96 -2.25
CA TYR A 132 -9.95 0.74 -2.08
C TYR A 132 -9.92 0.20 -0.63
N SER A 133 -8.76 0.25 0.04
CA SER A 133 -8.60 -0.22 1.41
C SER A 133 -9.37 0.62 2.44
N LEU A 134 -9.50 1.94 2.24
CA LEU A 134 -10.25 2.80 3.15
C LEU A 134 -11.70 2.34 3.36
N GLY A 135 -12.35 1.83 2.31
CA GLY A 135 -13.73 1.36 2.40
C GLY A 135 -13.93 0.01 3.08
N ARG A 136 -12.85 -0.61 3.57
CA ARG A 136 -12.87 -1.97 4.13
C ARG A 136 -12.17 -2.05 5.48
N ARG A 137 -10.95 -1.48 5.56
CA ARG A 137 -10.12 -1.46 6.76
C ARG A 137 -9.34 -0.14 6.79
N ALA A 138 -10.03 0.91 7.20
CA ALA A 138 -9.41 2.21 7.37
C ALA A 138 -8.38 2.16 8.51
N THR A 139 -7.17 2.63 8.24
CA THR A 139 -6.17 2.95 9.25
C THR A 139 -5.71 4.38 9.04
N PHE A 140 -5.34 5.11 10.09
CA PHE A 140 -4.86 6.48 9.96
C PHE A 140 -3.57 6.56 9.11
N ARG A 141 -2.77 5.49 9.10
CA ARG A 141 -1.64 5.36 8.15
C ARG A 141 -2.07 5.49 6.69
N ASP A 142 -3.26 4.99 6.31
CA ASP A 142 -3.77 5.14 4.95
C ASP A 142 -4.12 6.60 4.61
N TYR A 143 -4.63 7.36 5.58
CA TYR A 143 -4.89 8.80 5.42
C TYR A 143 -3.60 9.60 5.32
N VAL A 144 -2.58 9.26 6.12
CA VAL A 144 -1.23 9.86 6.01
C VAL A 144 -0.64 9.59 4.62
N ASP A 145 -0.74 8.35 4.14
CA ASP A 145 -0.25 7.95 2.82
C ASP A 145 -0.95 8.76 1.70
N LEU A 146 -2.29 8.84 1.73
CA LEU A 146 -3.07 9.64 0.77
C LEU A 146 -2.78 11.15 0.87
N TYR A 147 -2.59 11.67 2.08
CA TYR A 147 -2.20 13.06 2.31
C TYR A 147 -0.90 13.39 1.57
N PHE A 148 0.16 12.59 1.75
CA PHE A 148 1.44 12.86 1.09
C PHE A 148 1.37 12.67 -0.42
N LEU A 149 0.60 11.70 -0.90
CA LEU A 149 0.36 11.47 -2.33
C LEU A 149 -0.30 12.68 -3.00
N LEU A 150 -1.32 13.26 -2.37
CA LEU A 150 -2.06 14.41 -2.87
C LEU A 150 -1.30 15.73 -2.66
N GLN A 151 -0.74 15.94 -1.47
CA GLN A 151 -0.03 17.17 -1.10
C GLN A 151 1.21 17.40 -1.97
N ARG A 152 1.91 16.33 -2.34
CA ARG A 152 3.07 16.39 -3.25
C ARG A 152 2.69 16.33 -4.73
N GLN A 153 1.39 16.36 -5.05
CA GLN A 153 0.86 16.30 -6.41
C GLN A 153 1.35 15.09 -7.22
N ILE A 154 1.61 13.97 -6.53
CA ILE A 154 1.98 12.70 -7.19
C ILE A 154 0.75 12.12 -7.91
N VAL A 155 -0.43 12.29 -7.30
CA VAL A 155 -1.73 12.03 -7.90
C VAL A 155 -2.70 13.15 -7.51
N THR A 156 -3.82 13.24 -8.21
CA THR A 156 -4.94 14.12 -7.86
C THR A 156 -6.12 13.30 -7.33
N LEU A 157 -6.99 13.92 -6.55
CA LEU A 157 -8.24 13.28 -6.12
C LEU A 157 -9.11 12.89 -7.34
N GLN A 158 -9.11 13.75 -8.36
CA GLN A 158 -9.80 13.51 -9.63
C GLN A 158 -9.31 12.22 -10.32
N TYR A 159 -7.99 12.00 -10.38
CA TYR A 159 -7.41 10.78 -10.94
C TYR A 159 -7.89 9.53 -10.20
N ILE A 160 -7.85 9.54 -8.86
CA ILE A 160 -8.29 8.39 -8.05
C ILE A 160 -9.76 8.07 -8.35
N LEU A 161 -10.63 9.07 -8.39
CA LEU A 161 -12.07 8.92 -8.62
C LEU A 161 -12.40 8.40 -10.02
N GLU A 162 -11.55 8.63 -11.03
CA GLU A 162 -11.71 8.14 -12.40
C GLU A 162 -11.06 6.77 -12.63
N ALA A 163 -9.92 6.50 -12.01
CA ALA A 163 -9.16 5.27 -12.20
C ALA A 163 -9.67 4.12 -11.33
N ALA A 164 -10.01 4.38 -10.06
CA ALA A 164 -10.45 3.34 -9.13
C ALA A 164 -11.69 2.55 -9.62
N PRO A 165 -12.75 3.18 -10.18
CA PRO A 165 -13.91 2.45 -10.71
C PRO A 165 -13.58 1.53 -11.90
N ARG A 166 -12.49 1.81 -12.63
CA ARG A 166 -12.01 0.97 -13.75
C ARG A 166 -11.15 -0.19 -13.26
N LYS A 167 -10.38 0.03 -12.19
CA LYS A 167 -9.51 -0.98 -11.57
C LYS A 167 -10.30 -2.03 -10.80
N PHE A 168 -11.24 -1.59 -9.97
CA PHE A 168 -11.88 -2.41 -8.96
C PHE A 168 -13.18 -3.01 -9.49
N VAL A 169 -13.03 -4.04 -10.32
CA VAL A 169 -14.12 -4.78 -10.95
C VAL A 169 -14.00 -6.26 -10.63
N ILE A 170 -15.08 -6.87 -10.13
CA ILE A 170 -15.18 -8.31 -9.86
C ILE A 170 -16.41 -8.84 -10.58
N GLY A 171 -16.28 -9.89 -11.39
CA GLY A 171 -17.41 -10.46 -12.12
C GLY A 171 -18.12 -9.49 -13.08
N GLY A 172 -17.43 -8.42 -13.53
CA GLY A 172 -18.02 -7.35 -14.34
C GLY A 172 -18.66 -6.21 -13.55
N GLU A 173 -18.77 -6.33 -12.22
CA GLU A 173 -19.35 -5.33 -11.35
C GLU A 173 -18.30 -4.46 -10.67
N ARG A 174 -18.56 -3.15 -10.58
CA ARG A 174 -17.68 -2.21 -9.88
C ARG A 174 -17.86 -2.38 -8.38
N VAL A 175 -16.78 -2.76 -7.70
CA VAL A 175 -16.76 -2.95 -6.23
C VAL A 175 -16.15 -1.76 -5.49
N PHE A 176 -15.97 -0.63 -6.18
CA PHE A 176 -15.52 0.64 -5.62
C PHE A 176 -16.58 1.72 -5.86
N SER A 177 -16.92 2.46 -4.80
CA SER A 177 -17.88 3.56 -4.85
C SER A 177 -17.16 4.91 -4.66
N PRO A 178 -17.09 5.76 -5.70
CA PRO A 178 -16.53 7.12 -5.58
C PRO A 178 -17.18 7.94 -4.47
N ARG A 179 -18.50 7.81 -4.32
CA ARG A 179 -19.26 8.51 -3.27
C ARG A 179 -18.83 8.08 -1.88
N LEU A 180 -18.81 6.76 -1.62
CA LEU A 180 -18.42 6.25 -0.30
C LEU A 180 -16.96 6.60 0.02
N PHE A 181 -16.07 6.55 -0.98
CA PHE A 181 -14.68 6.95 -0.80
C PHE A 181 -14.56 8.43 -0.39
N LEU A 182 -15.29 9.35 -1.03
CA LEU A 182 -15.31 10.77 -0.65
C LEU A 182 -15.84 10.98 0.78
N GLU A 183 -16.92 10.28 1.15
CA GLU A 183 -17.48 10.32 2.51
C GLU A 183 -16.44 9.85 3.54
N GLN A 184 -15.83 8.69 3.29
CA GLN A 184 -14.80 8.08 4.15
C GLN A 184 -13.55 8.95 4.28
N LEU A 185 -13.10 9.59 3.20
CA LEU A 185 -11.91 10.44 3.22
C LEU A 185 -12.03 11.62 4.20
N THR A 186 -13.26 11.97 4.61
CA THR A 186 -13.54 13.03 5.58
C THR A 186 -13.83 12.52 7.00
N TYR A 187 -13.78 11.20 7.23
CA TYR A 187 -14.14 10.56 8.49
C TYR A 187 -13.01 9.68 9.05
N THR A 188 -12.26 10.25 9.99
CA THR A 188 -11.16 9.58 10.70
C THR A 188 -11.47 9.33 12.18
N ARG A 189 -12.67 9.69 12.65
CA ARG A 189 -12.99 9.86 14.08
C ARG A 189 -12.70 8.62 14.92
N ASP A 190 -13.04 7.46 14.39
CA ASP A 190 -12.99 6.18 15.10
C ASP A 190 -11.68 5.41 14.86
N LEU A 191 -10.63 6.08 14.35
CA LEU A 191 -9.34 5.43 14.09
C LEU A 191 -8.44 5.50 15.34
N ASP A 192 -8.13 4.34 15.89
CA ASP A 192 -7.32 4.20 17.11
C ASP A 192 -5.81 4.34 16.87
N ASP A 193 -5.35 4.17 15.61
CA ASP A 193 -3.92 4.16 15.26
C ASP A 193 -3.32 5.55 14.96
N ARG A 194 -4.05 6.65 15.24
CA ARG A 194 -3.62 8.02 14.89
C ARG A 194 -2.23 8.39 15.40
N ASN A 195 -2.02 8.24 16.70
CA ASN A 195 -0.76 8.66 17.33
C ASN A 195 0.40 7.81 16.80
N ALA A 196 0.22 6.49 16.77
CA ALA A 196 1.21 5.56 16.22
C ALA A 196 1.53 5.85 14.74
N ALA A 197 0.52 6.20 13.93
CA ALA A 197 0.73 6.56 12.53
C ALA A 197 1.55 7.85 12.37
N LEU A 198 1.29 8.85 13.20
CA LEU A 198 2.01 10.14 13.18
C LEU A 198 3.45 10.03 13.68
N GLU A 199 3.72 9.20 14.69
CA GLU A 199 5.08 8.94 15.19
C GLU A 199 6.01 8.34 14.13
N LEU A 200 5.43 7.67 13.12
CA LEU A 200 6.19 7.11 12.01
C LEU A 200 6.54 8.16 10.95
N VAL A 201 5.84 9.30 10.90
CA VAL A 201 6.06 10.34 9.87
C VAL A 201 7.46 10.92 10.00
N LEU A 202 8.14 11.08 8.85
CA LEU A 202 9.46 11.67 8.77
C LEU A 202 9.37 13.14 8.37
N GLY A 203 10.21 13.98 8.96
CA GLY A 203 10.32 15.40 8.61
C GLY A 203 9.40 16.30 9.43
N LYS A 204 8.84 17.34 8.79
CA LYS A 204 8.01 18.35 9.47
C LYS A 204 6.88 17.72 10.28
N SER A 205 6.56 18.32 11.42
CA SER A 205 5.48 17.90 12.31
C SER A 205 4.12 17.94 11.62
N VAL A 206 3.78 16.87 10.91
CA VAL A 206 2.43 16.62 10.42
C VAL A 206 1.59 16.23 11.62
N THR A 207 0.46 16.90 11.81
CA THR A 207 -0.52 16.55 12.85
C THR A 207 -1.73 15.86 12.24
N ALA A 208 -2.52 15.17 13.08
CA ALA A 208 -3.77 14.59 12.61
C ALA A 208 -4.68 15.65 11.97
N SER A 209 -4.80 16.81 12.62
CA SER A 209 -5.60 17.94 12.13
C SER A 209 -5.14 18.43 10.76
N THR A 210 -3.82 18.52 10.53
CA THR A 210 -3.27 18.91 9.23
C THR A 210 -3.66 17.93 8.12
N VAL A 211 -3.58 16.62 8.39
CA VAL A 211 -3.98 15.58 7.43
C VAL A 211 -5.49 15.69 7.14
N GLU A 212 -6.30 15.74 8.20
CA GLU A 212 -7.75 15.76 8.10
C GLU A 212 -8.28 17.02 7.40
N GLU A 213 -7.77 18.20 7.75
CA GLU A 213 -8.16 19.47 7.14
C GLU A 213 -7.77 19.52 5.66
N PHE A 214 -6.55 19.06 5.32
CA PHE A 214 -6.12 18.99 3.94
C PHE A 214 -7.04 18.10 3.10
N LEU A 215 -7.34 16.89 3.57
CA LEU A 215 -8.21 15.95 2.86
C LEU A 215 -9.65 16.47 2.74
N ARG A 216 -10.20 17.11 3.79
CA ARG A 216 -11.50 17.80 3.72
C ARG A 216 -11.52 18.90 2.68
N THR A 217 -10.46 19.70 2.57
CA THR A 217 -10.35 20.75 1.55
C THR A 217 -10.26 20.16 0.14
N GLN A 218 -9.52 19.05 -0.05
CA GLN A 218 -9.49 18.36 -1.34
C GLN A 218 -10.87 17.86 -1.76
N VAL A 219 -11.63 17.26 -0.84
CA VAL A 219 -13.01 16.80 -1.11
C VAL A 219 -13.92 17.98 -1.44
N ARG A 220 -13.88 19.06 -0.65
CA ARG A 220 -14.71 20.25 -0.89
C ARG A 220 -14.43 20.86 -2.26
N GLY A 221 -13.16 21.09 -2.58
CA GLY A 221 -12.75 21.67 -3.86
C GLY A 221 -13.18 20.82 -5.06
N PHE A 222 -13.11 19.49 -4.93
CA PHE A 222 -13.63 18.58 -5.95
C PHE A 222 -15.15 18.68 -6.12
N LEU A 223 -15.92 18.75 -5.02
CA LEU A 223 -17.38 18.86 -5.11
C LEU A 223 -17.81 20.20 -5.71
N GLU A 224 -17.15 21.29 -5.34
CA GLU A 224 -17.40 22.63 -5.89
C GLU A 224 -17.13 22.69 -7.40
N SER A 225 -16.02 22.09 -7.88
CA SER A 225 -15.71 22.06 -9.31
C SER A 225 -16.76 21.30 -10.13
N ARG A 226 -17.36 20.24 -9.56
CA ARG A 226 -18.42 19.45 -10.22
C ARG A 226 -19.77 20.17 -10.28
N VAL A 227 -20.06 21.07 -9.33
CA VAL A 227 -21.25 21.91 -9.39
C VAL A 227 -21.10 22.95 -10.51
N LEU A 228 -19.91 23.57 -10.62
CA LEU A 228 -19.62 24.54 -11.68
C LEU A 228 -19.61 23.94 -13.08
N GLU A 229 -19.20 22.69 -13.26
CA GLU A 229 -19.27 21.98 -14.55
C GLU A 229 -20.71 21.64 -15.00
N ARG A 230 -21.68 21.69 -14.10
CA ARG A 230 -23.09 21.30 -14.34
C ARG A 230 -24.06 22.48 -14.42
N GLY A 231 -23.60 23.69 -14.11
CA GLY A 231 -24.38 24.94 -14.22
C GLY A 231 -24.05 25.68 -15.50
#